data_AF-A0A5N8XBB1-F1
#
_entry.id   AF-A0A5N8XBB1-F1
#
_cell.length_a   1.000
_cell.length_b   1.000
_cell.length_c   1.000
_cell.angle_alpha   90.00
_cell.angle_beta   90.00
_cell.angle_gamma   90.00
#
_symmetry.space_group_name_H-M   'P 1'
#
loop_
_entity.id
_entity.type
_entity.pdbx_description
1 polymer ?
#
loop_
_entity_poly.entity_id
_entity_poly.type
_entity_poly.pdbx_seq_one_letter_code
_entity_poly.pdbx_strand_id
1 'polypeptide(L)'
;MSHESLSRLLSEADEDAALISGGMCVYRVLPVLSWDAPPELYGSLTEPSEWNPETLPRRLREILEGLRDGIDAERFEEAPEEIAELYAMASEMVLRFFGDDGAEIAEWSDWCSSLALDIHQQLDGFLEDDDASSGPVFITAGTQPALTPLEEAELGDQISTLVRLGSSDHIVRRSVVEIAEQGNARTRSTLERVAASL
;
A
#
# COMPACT_ATOMS: atom_id res chain seq x y z
N MET A 1 16.67 5.07 6.75
CA MET A 1 15.49 5.04 5.86
C MET A 1 15.04 6.47 5.68
N SER A 2 14.80 6.91 4.45
CA SER A 2 14.32 8.27 4.16
C SER A 2 13.51 8.25 2.86
N HIS A 3 12.59 9.20 2.72
CA HIS A 3 11.85 9.45 1.46
C HIS A 3 12.81 9.65 0.27
N GLU A 4 13.95 10.31 0.48
CA GLU A 4 15.00 10.44 -0.55
C GLU A 4 15.59 9.09 -0.97
N SER A 5 15.83 8.18 -0.02
CA SER A 5 16.34 6.84 -0.32
C SER A 5 15.34 6.02 -1.13
N LEU A 6 14.06 6.14 -0.79
CA LEU A 6 12.96 5.49 -1.49
C LEU A 6 12.83 6.02 -2.92
N SER A 7 12.76 7.35 -3.09
CA SER A 7 12.66 7.99 -4.41
C SER A 7 13.83 7.59 -5.34
N ARG A 8 15.05 7.56 -4.79
CA ARG A 8 16.21 7.07 -5.55
C ARG A 8 16.04 5.62 -5.99
N LEU A 9 15.62 4.72 -5.09
CA LEU A 9 15.44 3.30 -5.41
C LEU A 9 14.31 3.07 -6.43
N LEU A 10 13.21 3.81 -6.35
CA LEU A 10 12.13 3.77 -7.35
C LEU A 10 12.63 4.22 -8.73
N SER A 11 13.42 5.29 -8.78
CA SER A 11 13.99 5.79 -10.05
C SER A 11 15.01 4.84 -10.70
N GLU A 12 15.64 3.97 -9.91
CA GLU A 12 16.63 2.98 -10.35
C GLU A 12 15.99 1.63 -10.70
N ALA A 13 14.71 1.42 -10.36
CA ALA A 13 14.02 0.14 -10.56
C ALA A 13 13.80 -0.13 -12.05
N ASP A 14 14.05 -1.38 -12.46
CA ASP A 14 13.60 -1.85 -13.77
C ASP A 14 12.07 -2.07 -13.77
N GLU A 15 11.50 -2.31 -14.95
CA GLU A 15 10.05 -2.45 -15.13
C GLU A 15 9.45 -3.56 -14.26
N ASP A 16 10.13 -4.71 -14.13
CA ASP A 16 9.67 -5.82 -13.30
C ASP A 16 9.72 -5.46 -11.80
N ALA A 17 10.80 -4.81 -11.36
CA ALA A 17 10.95 -4.36 -9.98
C ALA A 17 9.92 -3.28 -9.63
N ALA A 18 9.64 -2.34 -10.53
CA ALA A 18 8.58 -1.34 -10.37
C ALA A 18 7.20 -2.00 -10.32
N LEU A 19 6.92 -2.94 -11.23
CA LEU A 19 5.65 -3.67 -11.24
C LEU A 19 5.42 -4.43 -9.92
N ILE A 20 6.44 -5.16 -9.45
CA ILE A 20 6.36 -5.88 -8.19
C ILE A 20 6.25 -4.92 -7.01
N SER A 21 7.04 -3.85 -6.96
CA SER A 21 7.01 -2.87 -5.87
C SER A 21 5.64 -2.21 -5.72
N GLY A 22 5.06 -1.70 -6.82
CA GLY A 22 3.70 -1.16 -6.82
C GLY A 22 2.65 -2.18 -6.40
N GLY A 23 2.76 -3.42 -6.90
CA GLY A 23 1.89 -4.53 -6.50
C GLY A 23 1.98 -4.86 -5.01
N MET A 24 3.16 -4.80 -4.41
CA MET A 24 3.35 -5.01 -2.98
C MET A 24 2.74 -3.87 -2.14
N CYS A 25 2.79 -2.62 -2.62
CA CYS A 25 2.08 -1.51 -1.99
C CYS A 25 0.56 -1.77 -1.98
N VAL A 26 -0.01 -2.13 -3.14
CA VAL A 26 -1.45 -2.51 -3.25
C VAL A 26 -1.79 -3.65 -2.31
N TYR A 27 -0.96 -4.69 -2.25
CA TYR A 27 -1.19 -5.82 -1.37
C TYR A 27 -1.17 -5.44 0.11
N ARG A 28 -0.26 -4.57 0.55
CA ARG A 28 -0.20 -4.12 1.95
C ARG A 28 -1.46 -3.35 2.36
N VAL A 29 -2.03 -2.54 1.46
CA VAL A 29 -3.28 -1.79 1.71
C VAL A 29 -4.56 -2.55 1.37
N LEU A 30 -4.47 -3.80 0.89
CA LEU A 30 -5.61 -4.64 0.56
C LEU A 30 -6.68 -4.75 1.67
N PRO A 31 -6.36 -4.76 2.99
CA PRO A 31 -7.38 -4.79 4.04
C PRO A 31 -8.37 -3.60 3.96
N VAL A 32 -7.93 -2.46 3.43
CA VAL A 32 -8.78 -1.29 3.17
C VAL A 32 -9.76 -1.57 2.02
N LEU A 33 -9.28 -2.14 0.92
CA LEU A 33 -10.13 -2.52 -0.23
C LEU A 33 -11.14 -3.62 0.09
N SER A 34 -10.77 -4.51 1.01
CA SER A 34 -11.61 -5.61 1.48
C SER A 34 -12.44 -5.26 2.71
N TRP A 35 -12.48 -3.99 3.10
CA TRP A 35 -13.24 -3.57 4.27
C TRP A 35 -14.72 -3.88 4.10
N ASP A 36 -15.27 -4.65 5.05
CA ASP A 36 -16.64 -5.17 5.05
C ASP A 36 -17.04 -5.98 3.79
N ALA A 37 -16.05 -6.36 2.97
CA ALA A 37 -16.29 -7.17 1.79
C ALA A 37 -16.28 -8.67 2.14
N PRO A 38 -17.12 -9.49 1.49
CA PRO A 38 -17.06 -10.93 1.66
C PRO A 38 -15.68 -11.45 1.21
N PRO A 39 -15.01 -12.34 1.97
CA PRO A 39 -13.68 -12.86 1.64
C PRO A 39 -13.59 -13.47 0.24
N GLU A 40 -14.69 -13.98 -0.31
CA GLU A 40 -14.78 -14.57 -1.64
C GLU A 40 -14.52 -13.56 -2.77
N LEU A 41 -14.76 -12.26 -2.53
CA LEU A 41 -14.56 -11.20 -3.53
C LEU A 41 -13.07 -10.98 -3.81
N TYR A 42 -12.22 -11.22 -2.82
CA TYR A 42 -10.78 -10.99 -2.90
C TYR A 42 -9.95 -12.26 -2.67
N GLY A 43 -10.58 -13.40 -2.39
CA GLY A 43 -9.93 -14.64 -1.94
C GLY A 43 -8.98 -15.29 -2.95
N SER A 44 -9.19 -15.11 -4.25
CA SER A 44 -8.23 -15.55 -5.29
C SER A 44 -7.00 -14.65 -5.40
N LEU A 45 -7.01 -13.50 -4.72
CA LEU A 45 -6.02 -12.42 -4.80
C LEU A 45 -5.12 -12.37 -3.55
N THR A 46 -5.37 -13.24 -2.57
CA THR A 46 -4.83 -13.20 -1.19
C THR A 46 -3.99 -14.42 -0.79
N GLU A 47 -3.38 -15.13 -1.73
CA GLU A 47 -2.47 -16.25 -1.43
C GLU A 47 -1.00 -15.91 -1.78
N PRO A 48 -0.31 -15.05 -1.00
CA PRO A 48 1.07 -14.68 -1.28
C PRO A 48 2.05 -15.85 -1.18
N SER A 49 1.69 -16.90 -0.44
CA SER A 49 2.47 -18.13 -0.35
C SER A 49 2.69 -18.81 -1.72
N GLU A 50 1.84 -18.52 -2.71
CA GLU A 50 1.99 -18.97 -4.09
C GLU A 50 2.77 -18.00 -4.99
N TRP A 51 3.14 -16.83 -4.47
CA TRP A 51 3.81 -15.80 -5.25
C TRP A 51 5.29 -16.13 -5.38
N ASN A 52 5.71 -16.40 -6.61
CA ASN A 52 7.12 -16.43 -6.96
C ASN A 52 7.48 -15.10 -7.64
N PRO A 53 8.40 -14.29 -7.08
CA PRO A 53 8.82 -13.02 -7.67
C PRO A 53 9.26 -13.10 -9.14
N GLU A 54 9.69 -14.27 -9.63
CA GLU A 54 10.08 -14.46 -11.04
C GLU A 54 8.87 -14.58 -11.98
N THR A 55 7.73 -15.07 -11.49
CA THR A 55 6.50 -15.23 -12.28
C THR A 55 5.44 -14.20 -11.92
N LEU A 56 5.64 -13.51 -10.80
CA LEU A 56 4.72 -12.52 -10.24
C LEU A 56 4.42 -11.37 -11.21
N PRO A 57 5.38 -10.78 -11.96
CA PRO A 57 5.06 -9.76 -12.97
C PRO A 57 3.93 -10.17 -13.92
N ARG A 58 3.91 -11.44 -14.35
CA ARG A 58 2.88 -11.95 -15.27
C ARG A 58 1.52 -12.13 -14.59
N ARG A 59 1.52 -12.53 -13.31
CA ARG A 59 0.30 -12.75 -12.52
C ARG A 59 -0.29 -11.45 -11.96
N LEU A 60 0.55 -10.42 -11.75
CA LEU A 60 0.12 -9.16 -11.12
C LEU A 60 -1.00 -8.46 -11.89
N ARG A 61 -0.97 -8.50 -13.22
CA ARG A 61 -2.08 -7.97 -14.04
C ARG A 61 -3.39 -8.68 -13.73
N GLU A 62 -3.40 -10.02 -13.72
CA GLU A 62 -4.60 -10.81 -13.42
C GLU A 62 -5.11 -10.52 -11.99
N ILE A 63 -4.19 -10.36 -11.04
CA ILE A 63 -4.52 -9.99 -9.66
C ILE A 63 -5.19 -8.60 -9.62
N LEU A 64 -4.58 -7.61 -10.27
CA LEU A 64 -5.11 -6.25 -10.33
C LEU A 64 -6.45 -6.18 -11.08
N GLU A 65 -6.66 -7.02 -12.10
CA GLU A 65 -7.95 -7.12 -12.81
C GLU A 65 -9.05 -7.63 -11.87
N GLY A 66 -8.75 -8.67 -11.08
CA GLY A 66 -9.68 -9.16 -10.06
C GLY A 66 -9.97 -8.11 -8.99
N LEU A 67 -8.97 -7.35 -8.54
CA LEU A 67 -9.17 -6.24 -7.60
C LEU A 67 -10.06 -5.16 -8.21
N ARG A 68 -9.80 -4.76 -9.46
CA ARG A 68 -10.59 -3.76 -10.18
C ARG A 68 -12.05 -4.18 -10.27
N ASP A 69 -12.31 -5.43 -10.62
CA ASP A 69 -13.67 -5.93 -10.79
C ASP A 69 -14.42 -6.05 -9.44
N GLY A 70 -13.69 -6.10 -8.32
CA GLY A 70 -14.23 -6.08 -6.96
C GLY A 70 -14.44 -4.69 -6.36
N ILE A 71 -13.86 -3.64 -6.98
CA ILE A 71 -14.05 -2.25 -6.57
C ILE A 71 -15.49 -1.82 -6.85
N ASP A 72 -16.16 -1.35 -5.81
CA ASP A 72 -17.57 -1.04 -5.79
C ASP A 72 -17.77 0.27 -5.01
N ALA A 73 -17.91 1.37 -5.76
CA ALA A 73 -18.03 2.70 -5.18
C ALA A 73 -19.27 2.87 -4.29
N GLU A 74 -20.33 2.09 -4.56
CA GLU A 74 -21.58 2.14 -3.80
C GLU A 74 -21.42 1.49 -2.41
N ARG A 75 -20.43 0.59 -2.24
CA ARG A 75 -20.19 -0.12 -0.97
C ARG A 75 -19.79 0.80 0.19
N PHE A 76 -19.18 1.94 -0.11
CA PHE A 76 -18.67 2.86 0.91
C PHE A 76 -19.55 4.10 1.09
N GLU A 77 -20.72 4.18 0.45
CA GLU A 77 -21.68 5.28 0.68
C GLU A 77 -22.18 5.35 2.13
N GLU A 78 -22.22 4.19 2.81
CA GLU A 78 -22.65 4.08 4.22
C GLU A 78 -21.47 3.95 5.21
N ALA A 79 -20.23 3.89 4.72
CA ALA A 79 -19.05 3.80 5.56
C ALA A 79 -18.74 5.16 6.23
N PRO A 80 -18.06 5.19 7.39
CA PRO A 80 -17.50 6.42 7.94
C PRO A 80 -16.63 7.14 6.90
N GLU A 81 -16.64 8.48 6.92
CA GLU A 81 -15.94 9.32 5.94
C GLU A 81 -14.44 8.97 5.89
N GLU A 82 -13.86 8.70 7.06
CA GLU A 82 -12.48 8.27 7.26
C GLU A 82 -12.15 6.99 6.48
N ILE A 83 -13.05 6.00 6.54
CA ILE A 83 -12.87 4.71 5.86
C ILE A 83 -13.11 4.87 4.35
N ALA A 84 -14.08 5.68 3.95
CA ALA A 84 -14.37 5.97 2.55
C ALA A 84 -13.19 6.66 1.85
N GLU A 85 -12.50 7.58 2.53
CA GLU A 85 -11.29 8.24 2.00
C GLU A 85 -10.14 7.24 1.79
N LEU A 86 -9.85 6.39 2.78
CA LEU A 86 -8.85 5.33 2.65
C LEU A 86 -9.18 4.39 1.48
N TYR A 87 -10.46 4.00 1.36
CA TYR A 87 -10.92 3.15 0.26
C TYR A 87 -10.74 3.81 -1.11
N ALA A 88 -11.05 5.11 -1.24
CA ALA A 88 -10.86 5.85 -2.48
C ALA A 88 -9.39 5.90 -2.90
N MET A 89 -8.48 6.16 -1.96
CA MET A 89 -7.03 6.12 -2.22
C MET A 89 -6.56 4.74 -2.67
N ALA A 90 -6.93 3.68 -1.94
CA ALA A 90 -6.53 2.32 -2.29
C ALA A 90 -7.14 1.87 -3.64
N SER A 91 -8.35 2.31 -3.95
CA SER A 91 -9.02 2.03 -5.22
C SER A 91 -8.33 2.72 -6.40
N GLU A 92 -7.91 3.97 -6.22
CA GLU A 92 -7.15 4.72 -7.24
C GLU A 92 -5.84 3.99 -7.62
N MET A 93 -5.14 3.37 -6.66
CA MET A 93 -3.93 2.59 -6.94
C MET A 93 -4.19 1.46 -7.95
N VAL A 94 -5.35 0.80 -7.86
CA VAL A 94 -5.75 -0.29 -8.75
C VAL A 94 -6.29 0.26 -10.07
N LEU A 95 -7.19 1.25 -10.04
CA LEU A 95 -7.83 1.81 -11.22
C LEU A 95 -6.82 2.48 -12.16
N ARG A 96 -5.83 3.19 -11.60
CA ARG A 96 -4.79 3.89 -12.37
C ARG A 96 -3.94 2.95 -13.22
N PHE A 97 -3.75 1.71 -12.79
CA PHE A 97 -3.07 0.68 -13.59
C PHE A 97 -3.78 0.38 -14.92
N PHE A 98 -5.10 0.60 -14.98
CA PHE A 98 -5.96 0.32 -16.14
C PHE A 98 -6.46 1.57 -16.86
N GLY A 99 -6.01 2.77 -16.48
CA GLY A 99 -6.47 4.03 -17.07
C GLY A 99 -6.23 4.11 -18.59
N ASP A 100 -7.07 4.90 -19.27
CA ASP A 100 -7.12 5.00 -20.74
C ASP A 100 -5.82 5.45 -21.41
N ASP A 101 -4.96 6.18 -20.68
CA ASP A 101 -3.66 6.65 -21.16
C ASP A 101 -2.51 5.66 -20.87
N GLY A 102 -2.79 4.57 -20.14
CA GLY A 102 -1.80 3.57 -19.75
C GLY A 102 -0.61 4.17 -19.00
N ALA A 103 -0.73 4.34 -17.68
CA ALA A 103 0.39 4.84 -16.87
C ALA A 103 1.64 3.98 -17.11
N GLU A 104 2.78 4.61 -17.33
CA GLU A 104 4.05 3.89 -17.36
C GLU A 104 4.22 3.17 -16.01
N ILE A 105 4.69 1.92 -16.02
CA ILE A 105 4.78 1.09 -14.81
C ILE A 105 5.59 1.78 -13.70
N ALA A 106 6.62 2.55 -14.07
CA ALA A 106 7.40 3.35 -13.14
C ALA A 106 6.55 4.44 -12.44
N GLU A 107 5.75 5.19 -13.21
CA GLU A 107 4.86 6.22 -12.67
C GLU A 107 3.76 5.61 -11.79
N TRP A 108 3.20 4.48 -12.21
CA TRP A 108 2.23 3.75 -11.40
C TRP A 108 2.85 3.24 -10.09
N SER A 109 4.07 2.71 -10.12
CA SER A 109 4.77 2.26 -8.91
C SER A 109 5.08 3.42 -7.95
N ASP A 110 5.50 4.57 -8.48
CA ASP A 110 5.76 5.78 -7.68
C ASP A 110 4.46 6.29 -7.03
N TRP A 111 3.37 6.32 -7.80
CA TRP A 111 2.05 6.68 -7.29
C TRP A 111 1.56 5.74 -6.19
N CYS A 112 1.67 4.43 -6.39
CA CYS A 112 1.36 3.42 -5.38
C CYS A 112 2.23 3.55 -4.13
N SER A 113 3.50 3.92 -4.28
CA SER A 113 4.41 4.18 -3.17
C SER A 113 3.92 5.34 -2.31
N SER A 114 3.58 6.48 -2.93
CA SER A 114 3.05 7.66 -2.25
C SER A 114 1.72 7.39 -1.56
N LEU A 115 0.74 6.82 -2.27
CA LEU A 115 -0.58 6.56 -1.67
C LEU A 115 -0.51 5.55 -0.52
N ALA A 116 0.37 4.55 -0.58
CA ALA A 116 0.56 3.65 0.55
C ALA A 116 1.09 4.38 1.79
N LEU A 117 2.01 5.34 1.62
CA LEU A 117 2.51 6.17 2.73
C LEU A 117 1.39 7.07 3.29
N ASP A 118 0.62 7.72 2.42
CA ASP A 118 -0.50 8.59 2.80
C ASP A 118 -1.59 7.82 3.57
N ILE A 119 -1.96 6.63 3.10
CA ILE A 119 -2.90 5.73 3.79
C ILE A 119 -2.41 5.38 5.21
N HIS A 120 -1.14 5.02 5.37
CA HIS A 120 -0.59 4.68 6.67
C HIS A 120 -0.48 5.90 7.59
N GLN A 121 -0.17 7.09 7.04
CA GLN A 121 -0.17 8.33 7.80
C GLN A 121 -1.58 8.70 8.29
N GLN A 122 -2.61 8.58 7.45
CA GLN A 122 -4.00 8.81 7.85
C GLN A 122 -4.46 7.82 8.91
N LEU A 123 -4.09 6.54 8.78
CA LEU A 123 -4.37 5.51 9.79
C LEU A 123 -3.73 5.82 11.15
N ASP A 124 -2.52 6.36 11.18
CA ASP A 124 -1.91 6.85 12.42
C ASP A 124 -2.72 8.01 13.02
N GLY A 125 -3.14 8.96 12.19
CA GLY A 125 -3.97 10.10 12.61
C GLY A 125 -5.27 9.65 13.30
N PHE A 126 -5.98 8.67 12.71
CA PHE A 126 -7.21 8.13 13.29
C PHE A 126 -7.00 7.43 14.64
N LEU A 127 -5.80 6.91 14.92
CA LEU A 127 -5.47 6.32 16.22
C LEU A 127 -5.07 7.37 17.28
N GLU A 128 -4.65 8.57 16.86
CA GLU A 128 -4.23 9.65 17.76
C GLU A 128 -5.39 10.55 18.21
N ASP A 129 -6.48 10.61 17.44
CA ASP A 129 -7.66 11.45 17.71
C ASP A 129 -8.47 11.04 18.97
N ASP A 130 -8.18 9.89 19.57
CA ASP A 130 -8.72 9.49 20.89
C ASP A 130 -8.20 10.37 22.05
N ASP A 131 -7.10 11.12 21.85
CA ASP A 131 -6.48 11.98 22.86
C ASP A 131 -6.68 13.47 22.51
N ALA A 132 -7.92 13.95 22.68
CA ALA A 132 -8.42 15.30 22.37
C ALA A 132 -7.68 16.49 23.05
N SER A 133 -6.37 16.69 22.79
CA SER A 133 -5.59 17.81 23.33
C SER A 133 -4.52 18.40 22.41
N SER A 134 -4.25 17.85 21.23
CA SER A 134 -3.19 18.36 20.35
C SER A 134 -3.76 19.27 19.26
N GLY A 135 -3.74 20.58 19.51
CA GLY A 135 -3.94 21.58 18.45
C GLY A 135 -2.90 21.46 17.33
N PRO A 136 -3.02 22.24 16.23
CA PRO A 136 -2.14 22.12 15.08
C PRO A 136 -0.66 22.21 15.48
N VAL A 137 0.10 21.16 15.15
CA VAL A 137 1.54 21.09 15.41
C VAL A 137 2.25 21.97 14.40
N PHE A 138 2.67 23.16 14.83
CA PHE A 138 3.45 24.07 14.00
C PHE A 138 4.90 23.60 13.92
N ILE A 139 5.28 23.06 12.76
CA ILE A 139 6.65 22.66 12.47
C ILE A 139 7.40 23.83 11.85
N THR A 140 8.61 24.11 12.35
CA THR A 140 9.47 25.16 11.82
C THR A 140 9.76 24.93 10.34
N ALA A 141 9.64 25.98 9.52
CA ALA A 141 9.98 25.91 8.10
C ALA A 141 11.42 25.41 7.92
N GLY A 142 11.58 24.36 7.10
CA GLY A 142 12.87 23.70 6.86
C GLY A 142 13.11 22.44 7.71
N THR A 143 12.22 22.12 8.65
CA THR A 143 12.22 20.84 9.36
C THR A 143 11.16 19.94 8.73
N GLN A 144 11.53 18.73 8.28
CA GLN A 144 10.54 17.73 7.92
C GLN A 144 9.81 17.25 9.18
N PRO A 145 8.49 17.02 9.13
CA PRO A 145 7.80 16.34 10.21
C PRO A 145 8.51 15.03 10.56
N ALA A 146 8.45 14.63 11.83
CA ALA A 146 8.79 13.26 12.16
C ALA A 146 7.80 12.33 11.45
N LEU A 147 8.29 11.20 10.92
CA LEU A 147 7.44 10.18 10.34
C LEU A 147 6.52 9.64 11.43
N THR A 148 5.26 9.38 11.06
CA THR A 148 4.34 8.67 11.96
C THR A 148 4.71 7.17 12.01
N PRO A 149 4.32 6.42 13.06
CA PRO A 149 4.79 5.05 13.26
C PRO A 149 4.49 4.08 12.09
N LEU A 150 3.30 4.15 11.49
CA LEU A 150 2.93 3.34 10.34
C LEU A 150 3.56 3.86 9.05
N GLU A 151 3.70 5.18 8.86
CA GLU A 151 4.44 5.77 7.75
C GLU A 151 5.89 5.29 7.75
N GLU A 152 6.56 5.30 8.91
CA GLU A 152 7.93 4.80 9.07
C GLU A 152 8.04 3.31 8.74
N ALA A 153 7.07 2.50 9.19
CA ALA A 153 7.04 1.07 8.90
C ALA A 153 6.86 0.81 7.40
N GLU A 154 5.92 1.49 6.74
CA GLU A 154 5.67 1.35 5.30
C GLU A 154 6.88 1.80 4.48
N LEU A 155 7.50 2.94 4.83
CA LEU A 155 8.73 3.41 4.20
C LEU A 155 9.85 2.36 4.30
N GLY A 156 9.95 1.69 5.45
CA GLY A 156 10.91 0.62 5.68
C GLY A 156 10.64 -0.62 4.84
N ASP A 157 9.37 -1.01 4.72
CA ASP A 157 8.92 -2.15 3.92
C ASP A 157 9.14 -1.92 2.42
N GLN A 158 8.86 -0.70 1.92
CA GLN A 158 9.10 -0.32 0.53
C GLN A 158 10.60 -0.31 0.16
N ILE A 159 11.43 0.35 0.97
CA ILE A 159 12.90 0.36 0.77
C ILE A 159 13.44 -1.07 0.83
N SER A 160 12.99 -1.86 1.81
CA SER A 160 13.41 -3.25 1.97
C SER A 160 13.03 -4.12 0.78
N THR A 161 11.85 -3.89 0.21
CA THR A 161 11.35 -4.57 -0.99
C THR A 161 12.23 -4.24 -2.19
N LEU A 162 12.44 -2.96 -2.51
CA LEU A 162 13.23 -2.53 -3.66
C LEU A 162 14.68 -3.02 -3.59
N VAL A 163 15.32 -2.93 -2.41
CA VAL A 163 16.68 -3.46 -2.21
C VAL A 163 16.76 -4.97 -2.48
N ARG A 164 15.73 -5.73 -2.09
CA ARG A 164 15.69 -7.18 -2.33
C ARG A 164 15.41 -7.53 -3.78
N LEU A 165 14.57 -6.76 -4.46
CA LEU A 165 14.30 -6.95 -5.89
C LEU A 165 15.54 -6.69 -6.75
N GLY A 166 16.39 -5.75 -6.35
CA GLY A 166 17.70 -5.52 -6.98
C GLY A 166 18.76 -6.61 -6.72
N SER A 167 18.47 -7.61 -5.86
CA SER A 167 19.39 -8.71 -5.59
C SER A 167 19.32 -9.78 -6.68
N SER A 168 20.48 -10.33 -7.07
CA SER A 168 20.54 -11.52 -7.94
C SER A 168 20.24 -12.84 -7.20
N ASP A 169 20.10 -12.81 -5.87
CA ASP A 169 19.79 -13.99 -5.06
C ASP A 169 18.26 -14.22 -4.97
N HIS A 170 17.80 -15.36 -5.48
CA HIS A 170 16.39 -15.75 -5.47
C HIS A 170 15.81 -15.87 -4.05
N ILE A 171 16.58 -16.37 -3.07
CA ILE A 171 16.10 -16.51 -1.69
C ILE A 171 15.83 -15.12 -1.11
N VAL A 172 16.73 -14.17 -1.36
CA VAL A 172 16.58 -12.78 -0.95
C VAL A 172 15.34 -12.15 -1.61
N ARG A 173 15.13 -12.38 -2.92
CA ARG A 173 13.92 -11.89 -3.62
C ARG A 173 12.63 -12.49 -3.07
N ARG A 174 12.63 -13.76 -2.65
CA ARG A 174 11.43 -14.40 -2.07
C ARG A 174 10.97 -13.74 -0.77
N SER A 175 11.90 -13.19 0.03
CA SER A 175 11.54 -12.49 1.27
C SER A 175 10.73 -11.19 1.07
N VAL A 176 10.59 -10.70 -0.17
CA VAL A 176 9.67 -9.58 -0.50
C VAL A 176 8.23 -9.93 -0.14
N VAL A 177 7.82 -11.18 -0.38
CA VAL A 177 6.46 -11.65 -0.06
C VAL A 177 6.20 -11.60 1.44
N GLU A 178 7.17 -12.06 2.25
CA GLU A 178 7.07 -12.05 3.71
C GLU A 178 6.96 -10.62 4.27
N ILE A 179 7.65 -9.65 3.66
CA ILE A 179 7.54 -8.23 4.02
C ILE A 179 6.12 -7.72 3.73
N ALA A 180 5.59 -8.04 2.55
CA ALA A 180 4.26 -7.62 2.15
C ALA A 180 3.16 -8.25 3.02
N GLU A 181 3.32 -9.51 3.43
CA GLU A 181 2.43 -10.17 4.40
C GLU A 181 2.44 -9.49 5.77
N GLN A 182 3.61 -9.12 6.27
CA GLN A 182 3.74 -8.39 7.54
C GLN A 182 3.06 -7.02 7.48
N GLY A 183 3.27 -6.28 6.39
CA GLY A 183 2.62 -4.98 6.17
C GLY A 183 1.10 -5.10 6.00
N ASN A 184 0.61 -6.11 5.29
CA ASN A 184 -0.83 -6.40 5.17
C ASN A 184 -1.46 -6.72 6.54
N ALA A 185 -0.82 -7.57 7.34
CA ALA A 185 -1.30 -7.91 8.68
C ALA A 185 -1.33 -6.68 9.61
N ARG A 186 -0.32 -5.80 9.50
CA ARG A 186 -0.25 -4.53 10.22
C ARG A 186 -1.41 -3.60 9.86
N THR A 187 -1.66 -3.42 8.56
CA THR A 187 -2.78 -2.61 8.06
C THR A 187 -4.12 -3.15 8.54
N ARG A 188 -4.36 -4.47 8.42
CA ARG A 188 -5.59 -5.11 8.91
C ARG A 188 -5.81 -4.84 10.41
N SER A 189 -4.81 -5.12 11.23
CA SER A 189 -4.91 -4.93 12.68
C SER A 189 -5.15 -3.47 13.07
N THR A 190 -4.60 -2.52 12.31
CA THR A 190 -4.78 -1.09 12.54
C THR A 190 -6.20 -0.67 12.15
N LEU A 191 -6.65 -1.07 10.97
CA LEU A 191 -7.97 -0.75 10.46
C LEU A 191 -9.07 -1.32 11.39
N GLU A 192 -8.90 -2.54 11.92
CA GLU A 192 -9.79 -3.11 12.94
C GLU A 192 -9.89 -2.26 14.22
N ARG A 193 -8.79 -1.61 14.63
CA ARG A 193 -8.77 -0.72 15.79
C ARG A 193 -9.47 0.60 15.50
N VAL A 194 -9.24 1.16 14.30
CA VAL A 194 -9.93 2.38 13.84
C VAL A 194 -11.44 2.13 13.72
N ALA A 195 -11.88 0.99 13.18
CA ALA A 195 -13.31 0.61 13.20
C ALA A 195 -13.91 0.65 14.59
N ALA A 196 -13.18 0.12 15.57
CA ALA A 196 -13.69 -0.03 16.92
C ALA A 196 -13.81 1.30 17.67
N SER A 197 -13.17 2.36 17.18
CA SER A 197 -13.22 3.72 17.74
C SER A 197 -14.21 4.65 17.01
N LEU A 198 -14.70 4.27 15.82
CA LEU A 198 -15.73 5.00 15.05
C LEU A 198 -17.15 4.60 15.50
#